data_AF-A0A926CCK3-F1
#
_entry.id   AF-A0A926CCK3-F1
#
_cell.length_a   1.000
_cell.length_b   1.000
_cell.length_c   1.000
_cell.angle_alpha   90.00
_cell.angle_beta   90.00
_cell.angle_gamma   90.00
#
_symmetry.space_group_name_H-M   'P 1'
#
loop_
_entity.id
_entity.type
_entity.pdbx_description
1 polymer ?
#
loop_
_entity_poly.entity_id
_entity_poly.type
_entity_poly.pdbx_seq_one_letter_code
_entity_poly.pdbx_strand_id
1 'polypeptide(L)'
;MRFRSHLIASSIAAVMLYPRAPWRAALVVIAGTIIDVDHLVLYASRSGDTNPLGAIQYDRRRVGRPTTGDTRPRYGPLRSVIHNPLVTLPLVWGAARLVPALTPLAQGLTLHLAMDTPWKMLLDLRVWRRSGGICERCGERRRSRQVYHHIIPKDGGAIWALENRVLWCERCAKAVRKRQGFTS
;
A
#
# COMPACT_ATOMS: atom_id res chain seq x y z
N MET A 1 -1.32 -4.79 -6.51
CA MET A 1 -0.14 -5.59 -6.85
C MET A 1 0.85 -4.74 -7.63
N ARG A 2 1.99 -4.40 -7.02
CA ARG A 2 3.07 -3.63 -7.66
C ARG A 2 4.32 -4.49 -7.83
N PHE A 3 4.13 -5.76 -8.19
CA PHE A 3 5.19 -6.78 -8.27
C PHE A 3 6.44 -6.29 -9.00
N ARG A 4 6.30 -5.67 -10.18
CA ARG A 4 7.44 -5.12 -10.93
C ARG A 4 8.23 -4.09 -10.12
N SER A 5 7.54 -3.19 -9.42
CA SER A 5 8.21 -2.16 -8.62
C SER A 5 8.90 -2.77 -7.40
N HIS A 6 8.24 -3.73 -6.72
CA HIS A 6 8.84 -4.45 -5.60
C HIS A 6 10.07 -5.25 -6.03
N LEU A 7 10.01 -5.95 -7.17
CA LEU A 7 11.13 -6.71 -7.73
C LEU A 7 12.32 -5.80 -8.05
N ILE A 8 12.10 -4.70 -8.78
CA ILE A 8 13.18 -3.76 -9.12
C ILE A 8 13.81 -3.17 -7.86
N ALA A 9 12.99 -2.66 -6.94
CA ALA A 9 13.50 -2.05 -5.71
C ALA A 9 14.26 -3.05 -4.84
N SER A 10 13.74 -4.27 -4.69
CA SER A 10 14.38 -5.33 -3.90
C SER A 10 15.69 -5.80 -4.55
N SER A 11 15.75 -5.91 -5.87
CA SER A 11 16.98 -6.24 -6.59
C SER A 11 18.06 -5.17 -6.42
N ILE A 12 17.70 -3.89 -6.52
CA ILE A 12 18.64 -2.79 -6.27
C ILE A 12 19.16 -2.84 -4.83
N ALA A 13 18.25 -2.94 -3.85
CA ALA A 13 18.62 -3.02 -2.44
C ALA A 13 19.49 -4.24 -2.14
N ALA A 14 19.19 -5.40 -2.73
CA ALA A 14 19.94 -6.63 -2.56
C ALA A 14 21.39 -6.50 -3.05
N VAL A 15 21.60 -5.92 -4.24
CA VAL A 15 22.94 -5.68 -4.80
C VAL A 15 23.73 -4.70 -3.93
N MET A 16 23.08 -3.64 -3.44
CA MET A 16 23.73 -2.64 -2.58
C MET A 16 24.11 -3.21 -1.20
N LEU A 17 23.23 -3.99 -0.58
CA LEU A 17 23.44 -4.54 0.77
C LEU A 17 24.38 -5.75 0.77
N TYR A 18 24.36 -6.55 -0.29
CA TYR A 18 25.06 -7.84 -0.36
C TYR A 18 25.83 -8.05 -1.68
N PRO A 19 26.74 -7.14 -2.08
CA PRO A 19 27.41 -7.20 -3.39
C PRO A 19 28.28 -8.46 -3.58
N ARG A 20 28.72 -9.10 -2.49
CA ARG A 20 29.58 -10.31 -2.51
C ARG A 20 28.92 -11.54 -1.89
N ALA A 21 27.62 -11.48 -1.60
CA ALA A 21 26.89 -12.56 -0.93
C ALA A 21 25.60 -12.88 -1.71
N PRO A 22 25.70 -13.55 -2.88
CA PRO A 22 24.58 -13.72 -3.81
C PRO A 22 23.39 -14.44 -3.17
N TRP A 23 23.62 -15.37 -2.24
CA TRP A 23 22.54 -16.04 -1.51
C TRP A 23 21.75 -15.07 -0.62
N ARG A 24 22.43 -14.16 0.09
CA ARG A 24 21.77 -13.13 0.91
C ARG A 24 21.02 -12.13 0.02
N ALA A 25 21.62 -11.74 -1.09
CA ALA A 25 20.96 -10.90 -2.09
C ALA A 25 19.67 -11.56 -2.61
N ALA A 26 19.72 -12.84 -2.99
CA ALA A 26 18.55 -13.59 -3.43
C ALA A 26 17.46 -13.64 -2.36
N LEU A 27 17.81 -13.85 -1.08
CA LEU A 27 16.85 -13.82 0.03
C LEU A 27 16.16 -12.46 0.18
N VAL A 28 16.88 -11.34 0.02
CA VAL A 28 16.26 -10.00 0.03
C VAL A 28 15.24 -9.87 -1.10
N VAL A 29 15.61 -10.28 -2.32
CA VAL A 29 14.73 -10.19 -3.50
C VAL A 29 13.49 -11.07 -3.32
N ILE A 30 13.67 -12.33 -2.91
CA ILE A 30 12.58 -13.28 -2.68
C ILE A 30 11.66 -12.72 -1.59
N ALA A 31 12.19 -12.36 -0.43
CA ALA A 31 11.38 -11.84 0.66
C ALA A 31 10.65 -10.54 0.28
N GLY A 32 11.30 -9.65 -0.47
CA GLY A 32 10.72 -8.40 -0.93
C GLY A 32 9.64 -8.53 -2.01
N THR A 33 9.45 -9.72 -2.59
CA THR A 33 8.50 -9.95 -3.69
C THR A 33 7.49 -11.06 -3.43
N ILE A 34 7.85 -12.12 -2.70
CA ILE A 34 6.99 -13.28 -2.48
C ILE A 34 5.73 -12.94 -1.71
N ILE A 35 5.75 -11.89 -0.88
CA ILE A 35 4.54 -11.41 -0.20
C ILE A 35 3.43 -11.07 -1.22
N ASP A 36 3.76 -10.54 -2.40
CA ASP A 36 2.76 -10.21 -3.43
C ASP A 36 1.97 -11.45 -3.89
N VAL A 37 2.48 -12.68 -3.69
CA VAL A 37 1.78 -13.91 -4.03
C VAL A 37 0.53 -14.10 -3.16
N ASP A 38 0.49 -13.51 -1.96
CA ASP A 38 -0.70 -13.58 -1.09
C ASP A 38 -1.94 -12.98 -1.78
N HIS A 39 -1.76 -12.00 -2.67
CA HIS A 39 -2.84 -11.39 -3.43
C HIS A 39 -3.45 -12.40 -4.40
N LEU A 40 -2.64 -13.26 -5.01
CA LEU A 40 -3.09 -14.31 -5.92
C LEU A 40 -3.84 -15.40 -5.15
N VAL A 41 -3.28 -15.82 -4.00
CA VAL A 41 -3.91 -16.82 -3.13
C VAL A 41 -5.24 -16.31 -2.59
N LEU A 42 -5.28 -15.07 -2.09
CA LEU A 42 -6.50 -14.45 -1.60
C LEU A 42 -7.53 -14.24 -2.72
N TYR A 43 -7.09 -13.87 -3.92
CA TYR A 43 -7.98 -13.82 -5.08
C TYR A 43 -8.60 -15.19 -5.32
N ALA A 44 -7.78 -16.22 -5.56
CA ALA A 44 -8.24 -17.57 -5.84
C ALA A 44 -9.16 -18.13 -4.76
N SER A 45 -8.85 -17.91 -3.48
CA SER A 45 -9.68 -18.36 -2.36
C SER A 45 -11.08 -17.71 -2.33
N ARG A 46 -11.23 -16.49 -2.85
CA ARG A 46 -12.48 -15.72 -2.81
C ARG A 46 -13.27 -15.77 -4.10
N SER A 47 -12.59 -15.89 -5.24
CA SER A 47 -13.21 -15.95 -6.56
C SER A 47 -13.41 -17.37 -7.08
N GLY A 48 -12.65 -18.34 -6.56
CA GLY A 48 -12.50 -19.68 -7.15
C GLY A 48 -11.63 -19.71 -8.41
N ASP A 49 -11.13 -18.56 -8.86
CA ASP A 49 -10.34 -18.40 -10.08
C ASP A 49 -8.84 -18.35 -9.76
N THR A 50 -8.09 -19.35 -10.23
CA THR A 50 -6.63 -19.45 -10.03
C THR A 50 -5.83 -18.75 -11.14
N ASN A 51 -6.48 -18.12 -12.12
CA ASN A 51 -5.80 -17.43 -13.21
C ASN A 51 -5.09 -16.17 -12.71
N PRO A 52 -3.75 -16.07 -12.81
CA PRO A 52 -3.00 -14.91 -12.36
C PRO A 52 -3.35 -13.62 -13.13
N LEU A 53 -3.72 -13.75 -14.41
CA LEU A 53 -4.17 -12.60 -15.21
C LEU A 53 -5.50 -12.06 -14.67
N GLY A 54 -6.42 -12.95 -14.28
CA GLY A 54 -7.69 -12.60 -13.63
C GLY A 54 -7.46 -11.83 -12.33
N ALA A 55 -6.53 -12.31 -11.49
CA ALA A 55 -6.15 -11.64 -10.24
C ALA A 55 -5.56 -10.23 -10.48
N ILE A 56 -4.69 -10.08 -11.49
CA ILE A 56 -4.09 -8.78 -11.85
C ILE A 56 -5.15 -7.82 -12.38
N GLN A 57 -6.05 -8.29 -13.26
CA GLN A 57 -7.14 -7.48 -13.78
C GLN A 57 -8.10 -7.05 -12.67
N TYR A 58 -8.42 -7.97 -11.75
CA TYR A 58 -9.22 -7.68 -10.56
C TYR A 58 -8.52 -6.65 -9.66
N ASP A 59 -7.22 -6.78 -9.40
CA ASP A 59 -6.44 -5.82 -8.61
C ASP A 59 -6.45 -4.41 -9.20
N ARG A 60 -6.27 -4.29 -10.52
CA ARG A 60 -6.36 -3.00 -11.22
C ARG A 60 -7.77 -2.40 -11.17
N ARG A 61 -8.80 -3.23 -11.40
CA ARG A 61 -10.20 -2.79 -11.40
C ARG A 61 -10.71 -2.41 -10.01
N ARG A 62 -10.37 -3.18 -8.97
CA ARG A 62 -10.97 -3.03 -7.63
C ARG A 62 -10.60 -1.69 -6.96
N VAL A 63 -9.44 -1.14 -7.32
CA VAL A 63 -8.99 0.19 -6.86
C VAL A 63 -9.74 1.33 -7.58
N GLY A 64 -10.31 1.04 -8.76
CA GLY A 64 -11.15 1.95 -9.53
C GLY A 64 -12.55 2.15 -8.93
N ARG A 65 -13.19 3.27 -9.31
CA ARG A 65 -14.59 3.54 -8.95
C ARG A 65 -15.46 2.52 -9.70
N PRO A 66 -16.48 1.92 -9.08
CA PRO A 66 -17.48 1.16 -9.83
C PRO A 66 -18.10 2.07 -10.90
N THR A 67 -18.00 1.68 -12.15
CA THR A 67 -18.71 2.35 -13.25
C THR A 67 -20.16 1.90 -13.25
N THR A 68 -21.09 2.77 -13.67
CA THR A 68 -22.49 2.39 -13.86
C THR A 68 -22.56 1.15 -14.78
N GLY A 69 -23.25 0.10 -14.34
CA GLY A 69 -23.33 -1.18 -15.07
C GLY A 69 -22.21 -2.19 -14.80
N ASP A 70 -21.19 -1.90 -13.96
CA ASP A 70 -20.20 -2.90 -13.52
C ASP A 70 -20.85 -3.92 -12.56
N THR A 71 -21.37 -5.02 -13.11
CA THR A 71 -21.99 -6.12 -12.34
C THR A 71 -20.97 -7.14 -11.83
N ARG A 72 -19.68 -6.99 -12.17
CA ARG A 72 -18.64 -7.95 -11.80
C ARG A 72 -18.38 -7.93 -10.29
N PRO A 73 -18.30 -9.10 -9.63
CA PRO A 73 -18.17 -9.21 -8.17
C PRO A 73 -16.91 -8.50 -7.64
N ARG A 74 -17.01 -7.98 -6.41
CA ARG A 74 -15.90 -7.34 -5.69
C ARG A 74 -15.63 -8.08 -4.39
N TYR A 75 -14.61 -8.91 -4.41
CA TYR A 75 -14.14 -9.74 -3.29
C TYR A 75 -13.39 -8.96 -2.18
N GLY A 76 -13.49 -7.63 -2.13
CA GLY A 76 -12.82 -6.79 -1.14
C GLY A 76 -11.30 -6.69 -1.30
N PRO A 77 -10.60 -6.22 -0.24
CA PRO A 77 -9.15 -6.05 -0.22
C PRO A 77 -8.42 -7.39 -0.24
N LEU A 78 -7.45 -7.58 -1.14
CA LEU A 78 -6.65 -8.81 -1.22
C LEU A 78 -5.37 -8.74 -0.39
N ARG A 79 -5.39 -8.15 0.80
CA ARG A 79 -4.19 -8.09 1.67
C ARG A 79 -4.37 -9.02 2.86
N SER A 80 -3.40 -9.90 3.09
CA SER A 80 -3.38 -10.71 4.31
C SER A 80 -2.84 -9.92 5.50
N VAL A 81 -2.86 -10.53 6.69
CA VAL A 81 -2.25 -9.97 7.91
C VAL A 81 -0.75 -9.71 7.73
N ILE A 82 -0.07 -10.42 6.82
CA ILE A 82 1.36 -10.24 6.53
C ILE A 82 1.66 -8.83 6.01
N HIS A 83 0.67 -8.15 5.42
CA HIS A 83 0.78 -6.76 4.97
C HIS A 83 0.64 -5.73 6.10
N ASN A 84 0.47 -6.15 7.35
CA ASN A 84 0.44 -5.25 8.49
C ASN A 84 1.87 -5.04 9.05
N PRO A 85 2.52 -3.89 8.81
CA PRO A 85 3.89 -3.66 9.26
C PRO A 85 4.05 -3.70 10.78
N LEU A 86 3.00 -3.36 11.55
CA LEU A 86 3.04 -3.39 13.01
C LEU A 86 3.02 -4.81 13.58
N VAL A 87 2.58 -5.80 12.80
CA VAL A 87 2.58 -7.21 13.18
C VAL A 87 3.79 -7.91 12.58
N THR A 88 3.98 -7.77 11.26
CA THR A 88 5.00 -8.52 10.53
C THR A 88 6.41 -8.12 10.93
N LEU A 89 6.71 -6.81 11.00
CA LEU A 89 8.10 -6.35 11.23
C LEU A 89 8.63 -6.76 12.61
N PRO A 90 7.90 -6.58 13.73
CA PRO A 90 8.39 -7.06 15.02
C PRO A 90 8.66 -8.56 15.06
N LEU A 91 7.81 -9.37 14.42
CA LEU A 91 7.99 -10.82 14.36
C LEU A 91 9.24 -11.21 13.58
N VAL A 92 9.42 -10.66 12.37
CA VAL A 92 10.56 -11.07 11.53
C VAL A 92 11.88 -10.49 12.00
N TRP A 93 11.90 -9.29 12.56
CA TRP A 93 13.10 -8.74 13.19
C TRP A 93 13.41 -9.42 14.53
N GLY A 94 12.38 -9.80 15.30
CA GLY A 94 12.54 -10.64 16.49
C GLY A 94 13.20 -11.97 16.15
N ALA A 95 12.71 -12.67 15.12
CA ALA A 95 13.32 -13.89 14.61
C ALA A 95 14.75 -13.65 14.10
N ALA A 96 15.01 -12.55 13.38
CA ALA A 96 16.35 -12.22 12.89
C ALA A 96 17.36 -11.90 14.01
N ARG A 97 16.91 -11.43 15.18
CA ARG A 97 17.78 -11.28 16.36
C ARG A 97 18.21 -12.62 16.95
N LEU A 98 17.33 -13.61 16.92
CA LEU A 98 17.63 -14.96 17.40
C LEU A 98 18.45 -15.76 16.38
N VAL A 99 18.19 -15.56 15.09
CA VAL A 99 18.85 -16.24 13.98
C VAL A 99 19.35 -15.19 12.98
N PRO A 100 20.61 -14.72 13.11
CA PRO A 100 21.16 -13.66 12.26
C PRO A 100 21.11 -13.96 10.75
N ALA A 101 21.09 -15.24 10.37
CA ALA A 101 20.94 -15.68 8.98
C ALA A 101 19.61 -15.23 8.34
N LEU A 102 18.58 -14.90 9.14
CA LEU A 102 17.28 -14.38 8.66
C LEU A 102 17.28 -12.87 8.39
N THR A 103 18.36 -12.15 8.70
CA THR A 103 18.46 -10.70 8.46
C THR A 103 18.12 -10.28 7.02
N PRO A 104 18.61 -10.95 5.96
CA PRO A 104 18.27 -10.58 4.58
C PRO A 104 16.77 -10.69 4.29
N LEU A 105 16.11 -11.69 4.88
CA LEU A 105 14.66 -11.86 4.78
C LEU A 105 13.93 -10.69 5.45
N ALA A 106 14.30 -10.35 6.68
CA ALA A 106 13.71 -9.22 7.40
C ALA A 106 13.89 -7.89 6.63
N GLN A 107 15.05 -7.67 6.01
CA GLN A 107 15.31 -6.49 5.17
C GLN A 107 14.41 -6.47 3.92
N GLY A 108 14.28 -7.59 3.20
CA GLY A 108 13.40 -7.69 2.04
C GLY A 108 11.93 -7.40 2.39
N LEU A 109 11.42 -8.01 3.46
CA LEU A 109 10.05 -7.74 3.95
C LEU A 109 9.88 -6.28 4.39
N THR A 110 10.89 -5.70 5.05
CA THR A 110 10.88 -4.29 5.46
C THR A 110 10.74 -3.37 4.27
N LEU A 111 11.53 -3.61 3.21
CA LEU A 111 11.45 -2.83 1.98
C LEU A 111 10.07 -2.96 1.32
N HIS A 112 9.56 -4.18 1.18
CA HIS A 112 8.23 -4.44 0.62
C HIS A 112 7.14 -3.65 1.38
N LEU A 113 7.07 -3.82 2.70
CA LEU A 113 6.07 -3.16 3.54
C LEU A 113 6.23 -1.65 3.56
N ALA A 114 7.46 -1.14 3.49
CA ALA A 114 7.72 0.28 3.36
C ALA A 114 7.18 0.81 2.02
N MET A 115 7.34 0.08 0.91
CA MET A 115 6.80 0.51 -0.39
C MET A 115 5.27 0.49 -0.44
N ASP A 116 4.65 -0.43 0.29
CA ASP A 116 3.21 -0.62 0.34
C ASP A 116 2.50 0.29 1.36
N THR A 117 3.27 0.87 2.27
CA THR A 117 2.80 1.90 3.21
C THR A 117 2.61 3.22 2.46
N PRO A 118 1.44 3.88 2.57
CA PRO A 118 1.17 5.14 1.88
C PRO A 118 1.86 6.32 2.60
N TRP A 119 3.19 6.28 2.74
CA TRP A 119 3.99 7.30 3.45
C TRP A 119 3.68 8.71 2.96
N LYS A 120 3.46 8.88 1.65
CA LYS A 120 3.12 10.17 1.02
C LYS A 120 1.77 10.74 1.47
N MET A 121 0.83 9.91 1.93
CA MET A 121 -0.46 10.36 2.47
C MET A 121 -0.47 10.48 4.00
N LEU A 122 0.42 9.77 4.69
CA LEU A 122 0.52 9.86 6.14
C LEU A 122 1.41 11.03 6.59
N LEU A 123 2.48 11.33 5.83
CA LEU A 123 3.55 12.22 6.24
C LEU A 123 3.83 13.37 5.27
N ASP A 124 2.84 13.85 4.49
CA ASP A 124 3.05 15.07 3.70
C ASP A 124 3.13 16.29 4.62
N LEU A 125 4.32 16.52 5.18
CA LEU A 125 4.60 17.59 6.14
C LEU A 125 4.22 18.97 5.61
N ARG A 126 4.21 19.16 4.28
CA ARG A 126 3.80 20.43 3.66
C ARG A 126 2.30 20.65 3.81
N VAL A 127 1.49 19.62 3.60
CA VAL A 127 0.04 19.67 3.81
C VAL A 127 -0.28 19.83 5.30
N TRP A 128 0.45 19.12 6.17
CA TRP A 128 0.31 19.26 7.63
C TRP A 128 0.67 20.67 8.11
N ARG A 129 1.76 21.27 7.63
CA ARG A 129 2.11 22.66 7.94
C ARG A 129 1.05 23.64 7.42
N ARG A 130 0.65 23.53 6.15
CA ARG A 130 -0.35 24.43 5.54
C ARG A 130 -1.66 24.42 6.30
N SER A 131 -2.12 23.24 6.70
CA SER A 131 -3.37 23.07 7.43
C SER A 131 -3.28 23.43 8.92
N GLY A 132 -2.08 23.69 9.46
CA GLY A 132 -1.86 23.81 10.90
C GLY A 132 -2.20 22.53 11.68
N GLY A 133 -2.15 21.39 11.00
CA GLY A 133 -2.65 20.11 11.49
C GLY A 133 -4.17 20.05 11.68
N ILE A 134 -4.94 21.02 11.19
CA ILE A 134 -6.39 21.08 11.39
C ILE A 134 -7.09 20.46 10.19
N CYS A 135 -8.29 19.87 10.37
CA CYS A 135 -9.10 19.47 9.23
C CYS A 135 -9.45 20.70 8.37
N GLU A 136 -8.95 20.75 7.12
CA GLU A 136 -9.14 21.88 6.19
C GLU A 136 -10.62 22.09 5.78
N ARG A 137 -11.51 21.15 6.12
CA ARG A 137 -12.94 21.25 5.80
C ARG A 137 -13.83 21.67 6.97
N CYS A 138 -13.53 21.22 8.19
CA CYS A 138 -14.40 21.43 9.35
C CYS A 138 -13.71 22.03 10.57
N GLY A 139 -12.41 22.34 10.50
CA GLY A 139 -11.68 22.96 11.60
C GLY A 139 -11.39 22.04 12.81
N GLU A 140 -11.74 20.74 12.74
CA GLU A 140 -11.54 19.81 13.86
C GLU A 140 -10.07 19.43 14.08
N ARG A 141 -9.64 19.37 15.35
CA ARG A 141 -8.27 19.00 15.78
C ARG A 141 -8.18 17.68 16.53
N ARG A 142 -9.28 17.15 17.08
CA ARG A 142 -9.22 15.97 17.97
C ARG A 142 -9.26 14.63 17.25
N ARG A 143 -9.78 14.59 16.02
CA ARG A 143 -9.94 13.33 15.26
C ARG A 143 -8.68 12.96 14.49
N SER A 144 -8.52 11.66 14.23
CA SER A 144 -7.53 11.16 13.27
C SER A 144 -7.74 11.86 11.92
N ARG A 145 -6.64 12.39 11.38
CA ARG A 145 -6.58 13.15 10.12
C ARG A 145 -5.56 12.48 9.21
N GLN A 146 -5.88 12.46 7.93
CA GLN A 146 -5.01 11.91 6.89
C GLN A 146 -5.01 12.84 5.69
N VAL A 147 -3.96 12.76 4.89
CA VAL A 147 -3.90 13.52 3.63
C VAL A 147 -4.69 12.75 2.57
N TYR A 148 -5.65 13.43 1.96
CA TYR A 148 -6.46 12.93 0.85
C TYR A 148 -6.16 13.73 -0.41
N HIS A 149 -6.53 13.18 -1.56
CA HIS A 149 -6.62 13.97 -2.78
C HIS A 149 -7.96 14.69 -2.84
N HIS A 150 -7.96 15.97 -3.21
CA HIS A 150 -9.18 16.74 -3.43
C HIS A 150 -9.91 16.24 -4.68
N ILE A 151 -9.18 16.14 -5.80
CA ILE A 151 -9.57 15.48 -7.05
C ILE A 151 -8.74 14.21 -7.19
N ILE A 152 -9.40 13.08 -7.38
CA ILE A 152 -8.73 11.79 -7.47
C ILE A 152 -7.86 11.78 -8.73
N PRO A 153 -6.61 11.28 -8.67
CA PRO A 153 -5.71 11.32 -9.83
C PRO A 153 -6.24 10.71 -11.13
N LYS A 154 -7.05 9.66 -11.01
CA LYS A 154 -7.68 9.01 -12.17
C LYS A 154 -8.71 9.90 -12.87
N ASP A 155 -9.24 10.90 -12.18
CA ASP A 155 -10.26 11.85 -12.65
C ASP A 155 -9.60 13.19 -13.05
N GLY A 156 -8.30 13.17 -13.40
CA GLY A 156 -7.55 14.35 -13.84
C GLY A 156 -6.85 15.14 -12.72
N GLY A 157 -6.93 14.69 -11.48
CA GLY A 157 -6.22 15.33 -10.37
C GLY A 157 -4.70 15.18 -10.48
N ALA A 158 -3.94 16.27 -10.39
CA ALA A 158 -2.49 16.18 -10.36
C ALA A 158 -2.01 15.44 -9.09
N ILE A 159 -1.28 14.34 -9.25
CA ILE A 159 -0.81 13.48 -8.14
C ILE A 159 0.14 14.25 -7.22
N TRP A 160 0.98 15.10 -7.80
CA TRP A 160 2.09 15.79 -7.12
C TRP A 160 1.76 17.22 -6.69
N ALA A 161 0.64 17.76 -7.17
CA ALA A 161 0.15 19.09 -6.83
C ALA A 161 -0.24 19.18 -5.35
N LEU A 162 0.31 20.18 -4.66
CA LEU A 162 0.04 20.40 -3.24
C LEU A 162 -1.40 20.90 -3.04
N GLU A 163 -1.89 21.71 -3.98
CA GLU A 163 -3.26 22.21 -4.09
C GLU A 163 -4.29 21.10 -4.28
N ASN A 164 -3.88 19.95 -4.84
CA ASN A 164 -4.75 18.78 -4.98
C ASN A 164 -4.64 17.80 -3.80
N ARG A 165 -3.99 18.19 -2.70
CA ARG A 165 -3.88 17.40 -1.47
C ARG A 165 -4.49 18.18 -0.32
N VAL A 166 -5.19 17.52 0.59
CA VAL A 166 -5.93 18.15 1.70
C VAL A 166 -5.86 17.28 2.96
N LEU A 167 -5.69 17.90 4.13
CA LEU A 167 -5.76 17.23 5.42
C LEU A 167 -7.20 17.22 5.92
N TRP A 168 -7.86 16.06 5.91
CA TRP A 168 -9.24 15.92 6.39
C TRP A 168 -9.36 14.92 7.55
N CYS A 169 -10.36 15.12 8.40
CA CYS A 169 -10.81 14.09 9.32
C CYS A 169 -11.62 13.02 8.59
N GLU A 170 -11.69 11.81 9.16
CA GLU A 170 -12.36 10.67 8.54
C GLU A 170 -13.83 10.96 8.16
N ARG A 171 -14.56 11.71 8.99
CA ARG A 171 -15.96 12.10 8.72
C ARG A 171 -16.08 12.95 7.46
N CYS A 172 -15.25 13.98 7.34
CA CYS A 172 -15.24 14.86 6.17
C CYS A 172 -14.84 14.10 4.90
N ALA A 173 -13.83 13.22 5.00
CA ALA A 173 -13.40 12.37 3.91
C ALA A 173 -14.52 11.41 3.44
N LYS A 174 -15.20 10.72 4.38
CA LYS A 174 -16.35 9.86 4.08
C LYS A 174 -17.49 10.63 3.41
N ALA A 175 -17.80 11.84 3.90
CA ALA A 175 -18.85 12.67 3.33
C ALA A 175 -18.54 13.10 1.88
N VAL A 176 -17.29 13.45 1.57
CA VAL A 176 -16.88 13.75 0.17
C VAL A 176 -16.97 12.49 -0.69
N ARG A 177 -16.41 11.37 -0.21
CA ARG A 177 -16.43 10.09 -0.92
C ARG A 177 -17.87 9.66 -1.28
N LYS A 178 -18.81 9.77 -0.34
CA LYS A 178 -20.23 9.48 -0.60
C LYS A 178 -20.82 10.37 -1.70
N ARG A 179 -20.54 11.68 -1.68
CA ARG A 179 -20.98 12.61 -2.76
C ARG A 179 -20.34 12.30 -4.11
N GLN A 180 -19.09 11.83 -4.10
CA GLN A 180 -18.39 11.35 -5.29
C GLN A 180 -18.81 9.93 -5.70
N GLY A 181 -19.86 9.35 -5.10
CA GLY A 181 -20.38 8.03 -5.46
C GLY A 181 -19.50 6.86 -5.06
N PHE A 182 -18.63 7.03 -4.05
CA PHE A 182 -17.97 5.91 -3.39
C PHE A 182 -18.86 5.41 -2.25
N THR A 183 -19.46 4.25 -2.43
CA THR A 183 -20.04 3.47 -1.33
C THR A 183 -18.91 2.76 -0.60
N SER A 184 -18.76 3.07 0.70
CA SER A 184 -17.83 2.39 1.60
C SER A 184 -18.38 1.07 2.08
#